data_AF-A0A497QCX2-F1
#
_entry.id   AF-A0A497QCX2-F1
#
_cell.length_a   1.000
_cell.length_b   1.000
_cell.length_c   1.000
_cell.angle_alpha   90.00
_cell.angle_beta   90.00
_cell.angle_gamma   90.00
#
_symmetry.space_group_name_H-M   'P 1'
#
loop_
_entity.id
_entity.type
_entity.pdbx_description
1 polymer ?
#
loop_
_entity_poly.entity_id
_entity_poly.type
_entity_poly.pdbx_seq_one_letter_code
_entity_poly.pdbx_strand_id
1 'polypeptide(L)'
;MMTAPLFRNWDVDEITFSGGVAEYIYGKEKRSFGDLGEDLAREILRRCSNLDAAIAEPKYRIRATVIGAGMSTLRVSGSTTYLSSNLQFPLRNLPVVRPHLPNDWTTVEDVRDAIVAALRRHDLQEGSDPLILSFDSSIRPSYQWLSVFSRGILRALPRTVMARGTILLCFDGDVGNSVGNVMRRETGTQCEILSIDEVQLDEGEFVDIGEPIIEGVVVPIVVKTLVFHDCAR
;
A
#
# COMPACT_ATOMS: atom_id res chain seq x y z
N MET A 1 22.79 -22.03 3.91
CA MET A 1 24.24 -21.89 3.60
C MET A 1 24.65 -20.47 3.98
N MET A 2 25.48 -20.27 5.00
CA MET A 2 25.93 -18.92 5.39
C MET A 2 27.05 -18.48 4.45
N THR A 3 26.93 -17.28 3.89
CA THR A 3 28.05 -16.65 3.18
C THR A 3 29.20 -16.40 4.15
N ALA A 4 30.42 -16.34 3.61
CA ALA A 4 31.58 -15.97 4.42
C ALA A 4 31.36 -14.59 5.07
N PRO A 5 31.89 -14.35 6.28
CA PRO A 5 31.80 -13.04 6.93
C PRO A 5 32.30 -11.93 6.01
N LEU A 6 31.63 -10.77 6.05
CA LEU A 6 32.08 -9.59 5.33
C LEU A 6 33.45 -9.16 5.87
N PHE A 7 34.45 -9.11 4.98
CA PHE A 7 35.73 -8.51 5.31
C PHE A 7 35.54 -6.99 5.46
N ARG A 8 35.71 -6.46 6.68
CA ARG A 8 35.71 -5.01 6.92
C ARG A 8 37.08 -4.43 6.61
N ASN A 9 37.15 -3.53 5.64
CA ASN A 9 38.28 -2.61 5.43
C ASN A 9 37.89 -1.14 5.69
N TRP A 10 36.79 -0.93 6.41
CA TRP A 10 36.21 0.37 6.71
C TRP A 10 35.78 0.45 8.17
N ASP A 11 35.88 1.64 8.73
CA ASP A 11 35.31 1.97 10.04
C ASP A 11 33.81 2.25 9.90
N VAL A 12 33.05 2.06 10.98
CA VAL A 12 31.61 2.35 11.01
C VAL A 12 31.40 3.64 11.78
N ASP A 13 31.05 4.70 11.08
CA ASP A 13 30.82 6.01 11.70
C ASP A 13 29.56 6.01 12.57
N GLU A 14 28.51 5.34 12.10
CA GLU A 14 27.18 5.40 12.70
C GLU A 14 26.38 4.11 12.51
N ILE A 15 25.57 3.79 13.51
CA ILE A 15 24.60 2.70 13.52
C ILE A 15 23.22 3.29 13.68
N THR A 16 22.29 2.87 12.81
CA THR A 16 20.88 3.23 12.93
C THR A 16 20.03 1.98 13.05
N PHE A 17 18.94 2.09 13.81
CA PHE A 17 17.96 1.05 14.06
C PHE A 17 16.61 1.45 13.48
N SER A 18 15.86 0.47 12.99
CA SER A 18 14.49 0.69 12.52
C SER A 18 13.57 -0.46 12.90
N GLY A 19 12.27 -0.23 12.81
CA GLY A 19 11.22 -1.17 13.21
C GLY A 19 10.70 -0.91 14.63
N GLY A 20 9.76 -1.74 15.10
CA GLY A 20 9.06 -1.51 16.38
C GLY A 20 10.01 -1.48 17.59
N VAL A 21 11.05 -2.31 17.59
CA VAL A 21 12.04 -2.35 18.69
C VAL A 21 12.90 -1.08 18.74
N ALA A 22 13.13 -0.42 17.60
CA ALA A 22 13.91 0.80 17.53
C ALA A 22 13.23 1.96 18.29
N GLU A 23 11.91 1.95 18.43
CA GLU A 23 11.19 2.95 19.21
C GLU A 23 11.61 2.96 20.69
N TYR A 24 11.96 1.81 21.26
CA TYR A 24 12.53 1.70 22.60
C TYR A 24 14.00 2.13 22.65
N ILE A 25 14.79 1.79 21.62
CA ILE A 25 16.20 2.21 21.51
C ILE A 25 16.32 3.74 21.55
N TYR A 26 15.41 4.44 20.87
CA TYR A 26 15.37 5.90 20.84
C TYR A 26 14.55 6.54 21.98
N GLY A 27 14.02 5.74 22.91
CA GLY A 27 13.26 6.21 24.07
C GLY A 27 11.90 6.86 23.74
N LYS A 28 11.32 6.51 22.59
CA LYS A 28 10.09 7.11 22.05
C LYS A 28 8.85 6.32 22.48
N GLU A 29 8.98 5.00 22.61
CA GLU A 29 8.00 4.13 23.25
C GLU A 29 8.45 3.80 24.67
N LYS A 30 7.49 3.85 25.61
CA LYS A 30 7.72 3.60 27.04
C LYS A 30 6.75 2.56 27.62
N ARG A 31 5.72 2.19 26.86
CA ARG A 31 4.74 1.19 27.27
C ARG A 31 5.32 -0.19 27.01
N SER A 32 5.07 -1.11 27.93
CA SER A 32 5.31 -2.53 27.69
C SER A 32 4.05 -3.17 27.10
N PHE A 33 4.22 -3.98 26.04
CA PHE A 33 3.13 -4.74 25.42
C PHE A 33 3.13 -6.22 25.84
N GLY A 34 3.97 -6.59 26.82
CA GLY A 34 4.11 -7.98 27.26
C GLY A 34 4.85 -8.89 26.27
N ASP A 35 5.56 -8.29 25.31
CA ASP A 35 6.47 -8.97 24.40
C ASP A 35 7.95 -8.73 24.77
N LEU A 36 8.86 -9.25 23.94
CA LEU A 36 10.31 -9.12 24.16
C LEU A 36 10.89 -7.79 23.66
N GLY A 37 10.07 -6.84 23.18
CA GLY A 37 10.55 -5.65 22.48
C GLY A 37 11.46 -4.78 23.34
N GLU A 38 11.05 -4.50 24.58
CA GLU A 38 11.81 -3.66 25.51
C GLU A 38 13.13 -4.34 25.94
N ASP A 39 13.08 -5.63 26.29
CA ASP A 39 14.26 -6.39 26.71
C ASP A 39 15.28 -6.53 25.57
N LEU A 40 14.80 -6.75 24.35
CA LEU A 40 15.64 -6.83 23.17
C LEU A 40 16.32 -5.48 22.89
N ALA A 41 15.59 -4.36 22.97
CA ALA A 41 16.17 -3.02 22.81
C ALA A 41 17.27 -2.75 23.84
N ARG A 42 17.05 -3.14 25.10
CA ARG A 42 18.02 -2.97 26.19
C ARG A 42 19.31 -3.77 25.94
N GLU A 43 19.18 -5.03 25.53
CA GLU A 43 20.34 -5.87 25.22
C GLU A 43 21.10 -5.38 23.97
N ILE A 44 20.38 -4.88 22.95
CA ILE A 44 21.00 -4.25 21.78
C ILE A 44 21.83 -3.03 22.20
N LEU A 45 21.26 -2.11 22.98
CA LEU A 45 21.96 -0.94 23.50
C LEU A 45 23.20 -1.33 24.30
N ARG A 46 23.10 -2.34 25.16
CA ARG A 46 24.21 -2.87 25.96
C ARG A 46 25.34 -3.45 25.10
N ARG A 47 25.03 -4.04 23.95
CA ARG A 47 26.05 -4.53 23.01
C ARG A 47 26.66 -3.40 22.19
N CYS A 48 25.86 -2.42 21.81
CA CYS A 48 26.32 -1.26 21.03
C CYS A 48 27.25 -0.36 21.83
N SER A 49 27.14 -0.32 23.16
CA SER A 49 28.09 0.43 23.99
C SER A 49 29.54 -0.06 23.88
N ASN A 50 29.76 -1.26 23.33
CA ASN A 50 31.09 -1.81 23.07
C ASN A 50 31.56 -1.59 21.61
N LEU A 51 30.76 -0.90 20.80
CA LEU A 51 31.08 -0.56 19.42
C LEU A 51 31.58 0.88 19.35
N ASP A 52 32.61 1.13 18.56
CA ASP A 52 33.15 2.46 18.30
C ASP A 52 32.37 3.14 17.18
N ALA A 53 31.06 3.30 17.37
CA ALA A 53 30.14 3.90 16.41
C ALA A 53 29.00 4.60 17.13
N ALA A 54 28.61 5.79 16.67
CA ALA A 54 27.49 6.52 17.25
C ALA A 54 26.15 5.87 16.89
N ILE A 55 25.13 6.03 17.75
CA ILE A 55 23.75 5.67 17.40
C ILE A 55 22.99 6.94 17.00
N ALA A 56 22.59 7.07 15.73
CA ALA A 56 21.51 7.99 15.30
C ALA A 56 20.19 7.21 15.21
N GLU A 57 18.98 7.77 15.36
CA GLU A 57 18.49 9.08 14.97
C GLU A 57 17.88 9.15 13.54
N PRO A 58 17.40 8.09 12.85
CA PRO A 58 16.91 8.25 11.47
C PRO A 58 15.57 9.01 11.42
N LYS A 59 15.34 9.75 10.33
CA LYS A 59 14.10 10.50 10.09
C LYS A 59 12.84 9.62 10.10
N TYR A 60 12.96 8.38 9.63
CA TYR A 60 11.88 7.39 9.58
C TYR A 60 12.29 6.15 10.39
N ARG A 61 11.80 6.03 11.63
CA ARG A 61 12.17 4.96 12.57
C ARG A 61 11.37 3.67 12.38
N ILE A 62 10.09 3.79 12.01
CA ILE A 62 9.23 2.65 11.70
C ILE A 62 9.18 2.50 10.16
N ARG A 63 9.21 1.26 9.66
CA ARG A 63 9.11 0.90 8.24
C ARG A 63 10.31 1.31 7.36
N ALA A 64 11.50 1.57 7.91
CA ALA A 64 12.70 1.86 7.09
C ALA A 64 13.10 0.69 6.16
N THR A 65 12.67 -0.54 6.48
CA THR A 65 12.85 -1.75 5.68
C THR A 65 12.19 -1.68 4.28
N VAL A 66 11.33 -0.69 4.02
CA VAL A 66 10.66 -0.54 2.71
C VAL A 66 11.59 0.02 1.63
N ILE A 67 12.76 0.57 1.97
CA ILE A 67 13.79 0.92 0.96
C ILE A 67 14.43 -0.36 0.36
N GLY A 68 14.27 -1.52 1.01
CA GLY A 68 14.68 -2.83 0.52
C GLY A 68 13.61 -3.55 -0.32
N ALA A 69 12.82 -2.85 -1.14
CA ALA A 69 12.02 -3.51 -2.16
C ALA A 69 12.96 -4.26 -3.12
N GLY A 70 13.06 -5.58 -2.95
CA GLY A 70 14.00 -6.44 -3.67
C GLY A 70 13.74 -6.52 -5.17
N MET A 71 12.58 -6.04 -5.63
CA MET A 71 12.25 -5.93 -7.04
C MET A 71 11.36 -4.71 -7.26
N SER A 72 11.71 -3.91 -8.28
CA SER A 72 10.79 -2.93 -8.85
C SER A 72 10.57 -3.25 -10.31
N THR A 73 9.30 -3.28 -10.73
CA THR A 73 8.93 -3.47 -12.14
C THR A 73 8.19 -2.25 -12.62
N LEU A 74 8.64 -1.68 -13.74
CA LEU A 74 7.89 -0.64 -14.43
C LEU A 74 6.84 -1.29 -15.31
N ARG A 75 5.60 -0.84 -15.14
CA ARG A 75 4.44 -1.23 -15.92
C ARG A 75 3.75 0.03 -16.45
N VAL A 76 2.83 -0.19 -17.37
CA VAL A 76 1.99 0.86 -17.94
C VAL A 76 0.56 0.36 -17.81
N SER A 77 -0.36 1.26 -17.44
CA SER A 77 -1.79 0.91 -17.39
C SER A 77 -2.33 0.55 -18.78
N GLY A 78 -3.52 -0.04 -18.80
CA GLY A 78 -4.32 -0.13 -20.00
C GLY A 78 -4.61 1.24 -20.63
N SER A 79 -5.10 1.21 -21.87
CA SER A 79 -5.47 2.41 -22.63
C SER A 79 -6.80 3.05 -22.18
N THR A 80 -7.53 2.36 -21.31
CA THR A 80 -8.92 2.63 -20.93
C THR A 80 -9.04 3.01 -19.45
N THR A 81 -8.18 3.87 -18.92
CA THR A 81 -8.33 4.30 -17.52
C THR A 81 -9.45 5.35 -17.36
N TYR A 82 -9.92 5.55 -16.12
CA TYR A 82 -10.71 6.72 -15.74
C TYR A 82 -9.90 7.60 -14.79
N LEU A 83 -9.72 8.86 -15.17
CA LEU A 83 -8.98 9.86 -14.42
C LEU A 83 -9.86 11.08 -14.17
N SER A 84 -9.98 11.48 -12.92
CA SER A 84 -10.58 12.77 -12.59
C SER A 84 -9.58 13.90 -12.84
N SER A 85 -10.07 15.04 -13.32
CA SER A 85 -9.22 16.12 -13.85
C SER A 85 -8.36 16.83 -12.82
N ASN A 86 -8.69 16.76 -11.52
CA ASN A 86 -7.95 17.45 -10.46
C ASN A 86 -7.03 16.52 -9.66
N LEU A 87 -6.78 15.30 -10.15
CA LEU A 87 -5.83 14.37 -9.54
C LEU A 87 -4.43 14.97 -9.49
N GLN A 88 -3.80 14.91 -8.32
CA GLN A 88 -2.43 15.37 -8.10
C GLN A 88 -1.47 14.20 -8.28
N PHE A 89 -0.63 14.28 -9.29
CA PHE A 89 0.44 13.32 -9.57
C PHE A 89 1.81 13.91 -9.21
N PRO A 90 2.84 13.07 -8.99
CA PRO A 90 2.79 11.61 -8.91
C PRO A 90 2.26 11.11 -7.56
N LEU A 91 1.56 9.98 -7.59
CA LEU A 91 1.19 9.25 -6.38
C LEU A 91 2.33 8.30 -6.01
N ARG A 92 2.72 8.28 -4.74
CA ARG A 92 3.93 7.56 -4.29
C ARG A 92 3.64 6.65 -3.10
N ASN A 93 4.27 5.48 -3.09
CA ASN A 93 4.28 4.52 -2.00
C ASN A 93 2.86 4.14 -1.53
N LEU A 94 1.96 3.91 -2.47
CA LEU A 94 0.60 3.44 -2.16
C LEU A 94 0.64 1.95 -1.81
N PRO A 95 0.28 1.53 -0.59
CA PRO A 95 0.10 0.12 -0.30
C PRO A 95 -1.05 -0.44 -1.13
N VAL A 96 -0.84 -1.61 -1.70
CA VAL A 96 -1.86 -2.36 -2.45
C VAL A 96 -2.69 -3.17 -1.46
N VAL A 97 -3.99 -2.88 -1.45
CA VAL A 97 -4.99 -3.59 -0.62
C VAL A 97 -5.92 -4.35 -1.55
N ARG A 98 -6.06 -5.66 -1.35
CA ARG A 98 -6.92 -6.55 -2.14
C ARG A 98 -8.13 -7.03 -1.33
N PRO A 99 -9.32 -6.46 -1.57
CA PRO A 99 -10.56 -7.00 -1.06
C PRO A 99 -10.85 -8.39 -1.65
N HIS A 100 -11.18 -9.35 -0.79
CA HIS A 100 -11.60 -10.69 -1.23
C HIS A 100 -13.12 -10.73 -1.31
N LEU A 101 -13.67 -10.51 -2.51
CA LEU A 101 -15.11 -10.58 -2.73
C LEU A 101 -15.59 -12.05 -2.73
N PRO A 102 -16.75 -12.37 -2.13
CA PRO A 102 -17.39 -13.66 -2.34
C PRO A 102 -17.68 -13.91 -3.83
N ASN A 103 -17.52 -15.13 -4.34
CA ASN A 103 -17.76 -15.43 -5.77
C ASN A 103 -19.18 -15.07 -6.24
N ASP A 104 -20.14 -15.14 -5.32
CA ASP A 104 -21.56 -14.86 -5.49
C ASP A 104 -21.99 -13.52 -4.88
N TRP A 105 -21.07 -12.56 -4.74
CA TRP A 105 -21.41 -11.22 -4.27
C TRP A 105 -22.55 -10.62 -5.11
N THR A 106 -23.54 -10.04 -4.44
CA THR A 106 -24.71 -9.43 -5.09
C THR A 106 -25.16 -8.12 -4.45
N THR A 107 -24.65 -7.80 -3.26
CA THR A 107 -25.09 -6.64 -2.49
C THR A 107 -24.00 -5.61 -2.32
N VAL A 108 -24.41 -4.40 -1.93
CA VAL A 108 -23.50 -3.30 -1.58
C VAL A 108 -22.69 -3.68 -0.33
N GLU A 109 -23.32 -4.39 0.59
CA GLU A 109 -22.76 -4.86 1.85
C GLU A 109 -21.64 -5.89 1.63
N ASP A 110 -21.79 -6.83 0.69
CA ASP A 110 -20.75 -7.82 0.37
C ASP A 110 -19.43 -7.13 -0.03
N VAL A 111 -19.53 -6.11 -0.89
CA VAL A 111 -18.38 -5.33 -1.36
C VAL A 111 -17.81 -4.47 -0.24
N ARG A 112 -18.69 -3.82 0.54
CA ARG A 112 -18.28 -3.00 1.70
C ARG A 112 -17.48 -3.84 2.68
N ASP A 113 -18.01 -4.99 3.07
CA ASP A 113 -17.44 -5.82 4.13
C ASP A 113 -16.11 -6.44 3.70
N ALA A 114 -15.98 -6.83 2.44
CA ALA A 114 -14.71 -7.29 1.87
C ALA A 114 -13.62 -6.20 1.93
N ILE A 115 -13.97 -4.94 1.59
CA ILE A 115 -13.03 -3.81 1.65
C ILE A 115 -12.66 -3.50 3.10
N VAL A 116 -13.64 -3.39 4.00
CA VAL A 116 -13.40 -3.13 5.43
C VAL A 116 -12.52 -4.21 6.05
N ALA A 117 -12.77 -5.48 5.73
CA ALA A 117 -11.94 -6.59 6.17
C ALA A 117 -10.51 -6.47 5.63
N ALA A 118 -10.33 -6.09 4.36
CA ALA A 118 -9.00 -5.90 3.78
C ALA A 118 -8.23 -4.74 4.43
N LEU A 119 -8.87 -3.60 4.68
CA LEU A 119 -8.26 -2.48 5.40
C LEU A 119 -7.80 -2.89 6.81
N ARG A 120 -8.63 -3.65 7.53
CA ARG A 120 -8.27 -4.18 8.85
C ARG A 120 -7.08 -5.14 8.79
N ARG A 121 -6.99 -6.00 7.77
CA ARG A 121 -5.86 -6.94 7.61
C ARG A 121 -4.52 -6.21 7.43
N HIS A 122 -4.54 -5.01 6.86
CA HIS A 122 -3.36 -4.17 6.64
C HIS A 122 -3.11 -3.13 7.73
N ASP A 123 -3.95 -3.09 8.77
CA ASP A 123 -3.90 -2.08 9.81
C ASP A 123 -3.92 -0.64 9.23
N LEU A 124 -4.74 -0.43 8.20
CA LEU A 124 -4.91 0.87 7.53
C LEU A 124 -6.17 1.57 8.03
N GLN A 125 -6.04 2.87 8.28
CA GLN A 125 -7.14 3.74 8.69
C GLN A 125 -7.70 4.51 7.49
N GLU A 126 -8.91 4.14 7.10
CA GLU A 126 -9.68 4.83 6.07
C GLU A 126 -9.78 6.34 6.33
N GLY A 127 -9.55 7.15 5.28
CA GLY A 127 -9.54 8.61 5.33
C GLY A 127 -8.26 9.25 5.85
N SER A 128 -7.36 8.48 6.47
CA SER A 128 -6.06 8.96 6.97
C SER A 128 -4.89 8.40 6.16
N ASP A 129 -4.87 7.08 5.97
CA ASP A 129 -3.79 6.39 5.27
C ASP A 129 -4.07 6.31 3.76
N PRO A 130 -3.11 6.70 2.89
CA PRO A 130 -3.25 6.51 1.45
C PRO A 130 -3.14 5.03 1.10
N LEU A 131 -3.93 4.58 0.11
CA LEU A 131 -3.94 3.20 -0.37
C LEU A 131 -4.51 3.11 -1.78
N ILE A 132 -4.25 2.00 -2.47
CA ILE A 132 -4.94 1.63 -3.70
C ILE A 132 -5.67 0.30 -3.50
N LEU A 133 -6.94 0.25 -3.90
CA LEU A 133 -7.71 -0.99 -3.91
C LEU A 133 -7.46 -1.73 -5.22
N SER A 134 -6.93 -2.95 -5.16
CA SER A 134 -6.71 -3.82 -6.30
C SER A 134 -7.73 -4.95 -6.31
N PHE A 135 -8.43 -5.12 -7.43
CA PHE A 135 -9.44 -6.16 -7.63
C PHE A 135 -9.02 -7.07 -8.77
N ASP A 136 -9.38 -8.34 -8.64
CA ASP A 136 -9.21 -9.31 -9.72
C ASP A 136 -10.41 -9.29 -10.70
N SER A 137 -10.31 -10.13 -11.73
CA SER A 137 -11.26 -10.25 -12.83
C SER A 137 -12.63 -10.81 -12.43
N SER A 138 -12.91 -10.98 -11.13
CA SER A 138 -14.24 -11.33 -10.61
C SER A 138 -15.27 -10.20 -10.77
N ILE A 139 -14.85 -9.00 -11.19
CA ILE A 139 -15.74 -7.87 -11.44
C ILE A 139 -16.58 -8.12 -12.70
N ARG A 140 -17.89 -8.27 -12.51
CA ARG A 140 -18.84 -8.50 -13.60
C ARG A 140 -19.06 -7.21 -14.39
N PRO A 141 -18.78 -7.16 -15.71
CA PRO A 141 -18.87 -5.94 -16.53
C PRO A 141 -20.30 -5.55 -16.90
N SER A 142 -21.29 -5.86 -16.06
CA SER A 142 -22.67 -5.44 -16.23
C SER A 142 -22.92 -4.14 -15.47
N TYR A 143 -23.61 -3.18 -16.11
CA TYR A 143 -23.95 -1.89 -15.50
C TYR A 143 -24.58 -2.01 -14.11
N GLN A 144 -25.51 -2.96 -13.94
CA GLN A 144 -26.17 -3.21 -12.67
C GLN A 144 -25.16 -3.60 -11.58
N TRP A 145 -24.25 -4.51 -11.91
CA TRP A 145 -23.21 -4.98 -10.98
C TRP A 145 -22.17 -3.90 -10.69
N LEU A 146 -21.76 -3.13 -11.70
CA LEU A 146 -20.85 -1.99 -11.52
C LEU A 146 -21.45 -0.92 -10.61
N SER A 147 -22.77 -0.68 -10.66
CA SER A 147 -23.46 0.26 -9.77
C SER A 147 -23.48 -0.23 -8.32
N VAL A 148 -23.80 -1.51 -8.09
CA VAL A 148 -23.72 -2.14 -6.77
C VAL A 148 -22.30 -2.07 -6.21
N PHE A 149 -21.32 -2.44 -7.03
CA PHE A 149 -19.90 -2.42 -6.68
C PHE A 149 -19.41 -1.02 -6.30
N SER A 150 -19.73 -0.02 -7.13
CA SER A 150 -19.36 1.38 -6.89
C SER A 150 -19.94 1.92 -5.58
N ARG A 151 -21.21 1.60 -5.30
CA ARG A 151 -21.85 1.98 -4.02
C ARG A 151 -21.21 1.27 -2.83
N GLY A 152 -20.78 0.03 -3.01
CA GLY A 152 -20.04 -0.75 -2.01
C GLY A 152 -18.73 -0.08 -1.61
N ILE A 153 -17.94 0.34 -2.61
CA ILE A 153 -16.68 1.08 -2.40
C ILE A 153 -16.94 2.36 -1.59
N LEU A 154 -17.91 3.19 -2.00
CA LEU A 154 -18.19 4.44 -1.28
C LEU A 154 -18.66 4.22 0.15
N ARG A 155 -19.45 3.16 0.40
CA ARG A 155 -19.85 2.79 1.75
C ARG A 155 -18.70 2.26 2.61
N ALA A 156 -17.68 1.68 1.99
CA ALA A 156 -16.47 1.24 2.70
C ALA A 156 -15.53 2.41 3.03
N LEU A 157 -15.62 3.52 2.30
CA LEU A 157 -14.73 4.69 2.41
C LEU A 157 -15.47 5.98 2.86
N PRO A 158 -16.24 5.97 3.96
CA PRO A 158 -17.10 7.09 4.32
C PRO A 158 -16.32 8.37 4.68
N ARG A 159 -15.13 8.30 5.31
CA ARG A 159 -14.37 9.49 5.69
C ARG A 159 -13.73 10.14 4.46
N THR A 160 -13.23 9.32 3.54
CA THR A 160 -12.70 9.74 2.24
C THR A 160 -13.79 10.45 1.44
N VAL A 161 -14.99 9.88 1.41
CA VAL A 161 -16.15 10.50 0.75
C VAL A 161 -16.52 11.84 1.41
N MET A 162 -16.59 11.88 2.73
CA MET A 162 -16.91 13.11 3.46
C MET A 162 -15.87 14.21 3.24
N ALA A 163 -14.59 13.85 3.16
CA ALA A 163 -13.49 14.77 2.90
C ALA A 163 -13.34 15.15 1.42
N ARG A 164 -14.13 14.55 0.51
CA ARG A 164 -13.97 14.66 -0.95
C ARG A 164 -12.54 14.30 -1.38
N GLY A 165 -12.00 13.27 -0.73
CA GLY A 165 -10.66 12.77 -0.98
C GLY A 165 -10.56 12.05 -2.32
N THR A 166 -9.50 11.24 -2.46
CA THR A 166 -9.23 10.50 -3.69
C THR A 166 -9.51 9.02 -3.49
N ILE A 167 -10.21 8.42 -4.45
CA ILE A 167 -10.45 6.97 -4.52
C ILE A 167 -9.54 6.41 -5.60
N LEU A 168 -8.67 5.47 -5.20
CA LEU A 168 -7.67 4.85 -6.07
C LEU A 168 -8.03 3.38 -6.25
N LEU A 169 -8.29 2.98 -7.51
CA LEU A 169 -8.73 1.64 -7.89
C LEU A 169 -7.81 1.08 -8.97
N CYS A 170 -7.53 -0.21 -8.89
CA CYS A 170 -6.77 -0.97 -9.87
C CYS A 170 -7.50 -2.28 -10.19
N PHE A 171 -7.51 -2.65 -11.47
CA PHE A 171 -8.12 -3.87 -11.96
C PHE A 171 -7.12 -4.63 -12.84
N ASP A 172 -7.12 -5.96 -12.74
CA ASP A 172 -6.34 -6.82 -13.63
C ASP A 172 -6.94 -6.89 -15.05
N GLY A 173 -8.25 -6.74 -15.19
CA GLY A 173 -8.98 -6.73 -16.45
C GLY A 173 -9.42 -5.34 -16.92
N ASP A 174 -9.85 -5.26 -18.19
CA ASP A 174 -10.35 -4.05 -18.86
C ASP A 174 -11.75 -3.65 -18.36
N VAL A 175 -11.81 -3.05 -17.17
CA VAL A 175 -13.06 -2.58 -16.54
C VAL A 175 -12.90 -1.24 -15.82
N GLY A 176 -11.67 -0.71 -15.74
CA GLY A 176 -11.32 0.49 -14.98
C GLY A 176 -12.07 1.72 -15.45
N ASN A 177 -12.16 1.92 -16.78
CA ASN A 177 -12.98 2.99 -17.36
C ASN A 177 -14.45 2.93 -16.90
N SER A 178 -15.02 1.72 -17.00
CA SER A 178 -16.44 1.48 -16.78
C SER A 178 -16.80 1.69 -15.31
N VAL A 179 -15.98 1.17 -14.39
CA VAL A 179 -16.15 1.39 -12.95
C VAL A 179 -16.09 2.88 -12.62
N GLY A 180 -15.07 3.61 -13.10
CA GLY A 180 -14.92 5.03 -12.83
C GLY A 180 -16.11 5.87 -13.32
N ASN A 181 -16.56 5.60 -14.55
CA ASN A 181 -17.71 6.28 -15.14
C ASN A 181 -19.02 5.97 -14.40
N VAL A 182 -19.30 4.69 -14.13
CA VAL A 182 -20.50 4.27 -13.40
C VAL A 182 -20.49 4.84 -11.98
N MET A 183 -19.35 4.79 -11.29
CA MET A 183 -19.20 5.37 -9.96
C MET A 183 -19.53 6.85 -9.97
N ARG A 184 -18.94 7.65 -10.87
CA ARG A 184 -19.23 9.09 -10.97
C ARG A 184 -20.72 9.34 -11.25
N ARG A 185 -21.26 8.66 -12.26
CA ARG A 185 -22.62 8.90 -12.77
C ARG A 185 -23.72 8.48 -11.79
N GLU A 186 -23.60 7.30 -11.19
CA GLU A 186 -24.67 6.69 -10.39
C GLU A 186 -24.67 7.11 -8.92
N THR A 187 -23.55 7.65 -8.44
CA THR A 187 -23.41 8.05 -7.03
C THR A 187 -23.33 9.56 -6.85
N GLY A 188 -22.96 10.30 -7.91
CA GLY A 188 -22.74 11.75 -7.82
C GLY A 188 -21.61 12.14 -6.86
N THR A 189 -20.74 11.19 -6.49
CA THR A 189 -19.61 11.44 -5.58
C THR A 189 -18.79 12.63 -6.06
N GLN A 190 -18.25 13.39 -5.11
CA GLN A 190 -17.38 14.54 -5.36
C GLN A 190 -15.90 14.20 -5.11
N CYS A 191 -15.59 12.94 -4.77
CA CYS A 191 -14.20 12.48 -4.70
C CYS A 191 -13.53 12.59 -6.06
N GLU A 192 -12.22 12.78 -6.07
CA GLU A 192 -11.41 12.48 -7.25
C GLU A 192 -11.28 10.96 -7.36
N ILE A 193 -11.32 10.42 -8.59
CA ILE A 193 -11.26 8.98 -8.85
C ILE A 193 -10.13 8.73 -9.84
N LEU A 194 -9.21 7.85 -9.44
CA LEU A 194 -8.25 7.18 -10.31
C LEU A 194 -8.66 5.72 -10.40
N SER A 195 -9.04 5.26 -11.58
CA SER A 195 -9.41 3.87 -11.83
C SER A 195 -8.64 3.36 -13.03
N ILE A 196 -7.65 2.50 -12.76
CA ILE A 196 -6.75 1.94 -13.77
C ILE A 196 -7.05 0.46 -13.98
N ASP A 197 -6.83 -0.03 -15.18
CA ASP A 197 -7.06 -1.42 -15.59
C ASP A 197 -5.82 -2.02 -16.25
N GLU A 198 -5.91 -3.32 -16.53
CA GLU A 198 -4.86 -4.15 -17.14
C GLU A 198 -3.55 -4.19 -16.33
N VAL A 199 -3.65 -3.99 -15.01
CA VAL A 199 -2.51 -3.99 -14.10
C VAL A 199 -2.78 -4.93 -12.94
N GLN A 200 -2.08 -6.06 -12.93
CA GLN A 200 -2.13 -6.99 -11.82
C GLN A 200 -1.25 -6.50 -10.66
N LEU A 201 -1.86 -6.17 -9.52
CA LEU A 201 -1.13 -5.82 -8.29
C LEU A 201 -1.41 -6.85 -7.21
N ASP A 202 -0.36 -7.34 -6.56
CA ASP A 202 -0.44 -8.33 -5.49
C ASP A 202 -0.54 -7.69 -4.10
N GLU A 203 -1.16 -8.42 -3.18
CA GLU A 203 -1.35 -7.94 -1.80
C GLU A 203 0.00 -7.73 -1.12
N GLY A 204 0.19 -6.58 -0.45
CA GLY A 204 1.43 -6.24 0.23
C GLY A 204 2.50 -5.64 -0.68
N GLU A 205 2.23 -5.49 -1.97
CA GLU A 205 3.02 -4.63 -2.85
C GLU A 205 2.77 -3.15 -2.56
N PHE A 206 3.70 -2.31 -3.02
CA PHE A 206 3.55 -0.86 -3.04
C PHE A 206 3.62 -0.37 -4.48
N VAL A 207 2.87 0.67 -4.81
CA VAL A 207 2.93 1.27 -6.15
C VAL A 207 3.21 2.76 -6.11
N ASP A 208 3.97 3.21 -7.10
CA ASP A 208 3.99 4.61 -7.52
C ASP A 208 3.25 4.73 -8.85
N ILE A 209 2.50 5.82 -9.01
CA ILE A 209 1.78 6.14 -10.24
C ILE A 209 2.25 7.53 -10.69
N GLY A 210 2.87 7.58 -11.87
CA GLY A 210 3.34 8.83 -12.45
C GLY A 210 2.24 9.61 -13.16
N GLU A 211 2.62 10.75 -13.73
CA GLU A 211 1.72 11.60 -14.53
C GLU A 211 1.19 10.86 -15.77
N PRO A 212 -0.05 11.12 -16.21
CA PRO A 212 -0.58 10.58 -17.45
C PRO A 212 0.26 11.04 -18.65
N ILE A 213 0.58 10.11 -19.55
CA ILE A 213 1.49 10.34 -20.68
C ILE A 213 0.79 10.25 -22.04
N ILE A 214 0.05 9.17 -22.32
CA ILE A 214 -0.57 8.92 -23.63
C ILE A 214 -2.01 9.38 -23.58
N GLU A 215 -2.35 10.37 -24.42
CA GLU A 215 -3.68 10.99 -24.53
C GLU A 215 -4.25 11.48 -23.19
N GLY A 216 -3.38 11.67 -22.20
CA GLY A 216 -3.77 12.03 -20.84
C GLY A 216 -4.52 10.94 -20.08
N VAL A 217 -4.53 9.68 -20.54
CA VAL A 217 -5.24 8.55 -19.91
C VAL A 217 -4.30 7.44 -19.43
N VAL A 218 -3.21 7.16 -20.14
CA VAL A 218 -2.30 6.09 -19.74
C VAL A 218 -1.32 6.58 -18.69
N VAL A 219 -1.16 5.85 -17.58
CA VAL A 219 -0.24 6.20 -16.48
C VAL A 219 0.90 5.19 -16.35
N PRO A 220 2.14 5.65 -16.10
CA PRO A 220 3.26 4.77 -15.77
C PRO A 220 3.15 4.34 -14.30
N ILE A 221 3.42 3.07 -14.04
CA ILE A 221 3.26 2.46 -12.71
C ILE A 221 4.56 1.76 -12.34
N VAL A 222 5.08 2.04 -11.15
CA VAL A 222 6.21 1.30 -10.59
C VAL A 222 5.70 0.43 -9.46
N VAL A 223 5.71 -0.88 -9.67
CA VAL A 223 5.37 -1.87 -8.64
C VAL A 223 6.62 -2.19 -7.85
N LYS A 224 6.51 -2.13 -6.52
CA LYS A 224 7.57 -2.38 -5.55
C LYS A 224 7.17 -3.56 -4.69
N THR A 225 7.91 -4.65 -4.81
CA THR A 225 7.62 -5.89 -4.09
C THR A 225 8.68 -6.11 -3.01
N LEU A 226 8.25 -6.48 -1.82
CA LEU A 226 9.15 -6.96 -0.77
C LEU A 226 9.44 -8.43 -1.04
N VAL A 227 10.69 -8.73 -1.38
CA VAL A 227 11.13 -10.11 -1.61
C VAL A 227 11.61 -10.68 -0.28
N PHE A 228 10.88 -11.64 0.26
CA PHE A 228 11.34 -12.47 1.37
C PHE A 228 11.81 -13.80 0.78
N HIS A 229 13.12 -14.04 0.76
CA HIS A 229 13.65 -15.33 0.34
C HIS A 229 13.38 -16.37 1.43
N ASP A 230 12.81 -17.51 1.05
CA ASP A 230 12.79 -18.68 1.92
C ASP A 230 14.23 -19.12 2.22
N CYS A 231 14.59 -19.15 3.51
CA CYS A 231 15.73 -19.94 3.93
C CYS A 231 15.38 -21.42 3.68
N ALA A 232 15.88 -21.98 2.57
CA ALA A 232 15.82 -23.41 2.30
C ALA A 232 16.28 -24.19 3.54
N ARG A 233 15.42 -25.13 3.99
CA ARG A 233 15.67 -26.02 5.13
C ARG A 233 16.82 -26.98 4.84
#